data_AF-A0A3M0KXL9-F1
#
_entry.id   AF-A0A3M0KXL9-F1
#
_cell.length_a   1.000
_cell.length_b   1.000
_cell.length_c   1.000
_cell.angle_alpha   90.00
_cell.angle_beta   90.00
_cell.angle_gamma   90.00
#
_symmetry.space_group_name_H-M   'P 1'
#
loop_
_entity.id
_entity.type
_entity.pdbx_description
1 polymer ?
#
loop_
_entity_poly.entity_id
_entity_poly.type
_entity_poly.pdbx_seq_one_letter_code
_entity_poly.pdbx_strand_id
1 'polypeptide(L)'
;MEKALTTWLRNFARDSPLSREELAAVVAELLPRRHKRAGDCPADLEITEAVLNDDLMPTYYTPEELRACLQNVSLENHFSHIFTYPFSIPQLAVLKEYLYKRYPNGFPESLLANLNPLLPLITPEEISTWRMSSADTLAAFLKSQPPDSLASAAIKRYVELGNALNPTALDAIGTRYVCLLNATELGAIDPPSLRLASLDPSACSQETKNLLYQKAKEAFSGQHHLPAYYELILPYLGGAPAVDLKALSKDDVNMNVTTFVTLRRESLMYLTPREVQGLLGMNLPELARWQDRSPVRDWIQLQRQSELDQLHVGLTGGTQEGYINIVTPKFPATSSAPLGAVAMAFHLLPALLLSLLVVSVLS
;
A
#
# COMPACT_ATOMS: atom_id res chain seq x y z
N MET A 1 42.93 -14.77 -31.05
CA MET A 1 41.47 -14.72 -31.22
C MET A 1 40.77 -14.76 -29.86
N GLU A 2 41.12 -15.70 -28.99
CA GLU A 2 40.63 -15.82 -27.61
C GLU A 2 40.74 -14.52 -26.78
N LYS A 3 41.94 -13.91 -26.69
CA LYS A 3 42.13 -12.64 -25.95
C LYS A 3 41.26 -11.48 -26.46
N ALA A 4 41.00 -11.41 -27.77
CA ALA A 4 40.15 -10.37 -28.35
C ALA A 4 38.67 -10.59 -28.01
N LEU A 5 38.23 -11.85 -28.02
CA LEU A 5 36.88 -12.24 -27.60
C LEU A 5 36.67 -11.96 -26.10
N THR A 6 37.62 -12.34 -25.24
CA THR A 6 37.54 -12.06 -23.79
C THR A 6 37.52 -10.57 -23.50
N THR A 7 38.31 -9.78 -24.24
CA THR A 7 38.31 -8.31 -24.10
C THR A 7 36.98 -7.72 -24.54
N TRP A 8 36.41 -8.21 -25.64
CA TRP A 8 35.10 -7.78 -26.12
C TRP A 8 33.98 -8.14 -25.11
N LEU A 9 33.98 -9.37 -24.58
CA LEU A 9 33.00 -9.81 -23.58
C LEU A 9 33.06 -8.96 -22.31
N ARG A 10 34.26 -8.59 -21.84
CA ARG A 10 34.41 -7.73 -20.66
C ARG A 10 33.87 -6.33 -20.91
N ASN A 11 34.17 -5.73 -22.06
CA ASN A 11 33.62 -4.43 -22.44
C ASN A 11 32.09 -4.51 -22.59
N PHE A 12 31.58 -5.59 -23.18
CA PHE A 12 30.14 -5.84 -23.30
C PHE A 12 29.48 -5.97 -21.93
N ALA A 13 30.05 -6.72 -20.98
CA ALA A 13 29.49 -6.84 -19.64
C ALA A 13 29.39 -5.49 -18.89
N ARG A 14 30.33 -4.55 -19.15
CA ARG A 14 30.37 -3.23 -18.50
C ARG A 14 29.50 -2.18 -19.19
N ASP A 15 29.54 -2.13 -20.51
CA ASP A 15 28.97 -1.03 -21.32
C ASP A 15 27.72 -1.45 -22.11
N SER A 16 27.18 -2.65 -21.85
CA SER A 16 25.99 -3.13 -22.56
C SER A 16 24.75 -2.30 -22.23
N PRO A 17 23.92 -1.99 -23.24
CA PRO A 17 22.62 -1.36 -23.02
C PRO A 17 21.55 -2.32 -22.50
N LEU A 18 21.86 -3.63 -22.41
CA LEU A 18 20.93 -4.66 -21.94
C LEU A 18 20.72 -4.57 -20.43
N SER A 19 19.53 -4.98 -19.98
CA SER A 19 19.27 -5.16 -18.56
C SER A 19 20.15 -6.28 -17.97
N ARG A 20 20.27 -6.29 -16.64
CA ARG A 20 20.97 -7.37 -15.94
C ARG A 20 20.35 -8.74 -16.24
N GLU A 21 19.03 -8.81 -16.33
CA GLU A 21 18.28 -10.03 -16.61
C GLU A 21 18.53 -10.54 -18.03
N GLU A 22 18.60 -9.63 -19.01
CA GLU A 22 18.96 -9.96 -20.40
C GLU A 22 20.41 -10.45 -20.50
N LEU A 23 21.34 -9.78 -19.81
CA LEU A 23 22.73 -10.23 -19.72
C LEU A 23 22.83 -11.61 -19.05
N ALA A 24 22.02 -11.88 -18.03
CA ALA A 24 21.99 -13.17 -17.35
C ALA A 24 21.51 -14.30 -18.28
N ALA A 25 20.60 -14.01 -19.22
CA ALA A 25 20.20 -14.95 -20.25
C ALA A 25 21.34 -15.22 -21.25
N VAL A 26 22.09 -14.19 -21.64
CA VAL A 26 23.29 -14.36 -22.49
C VAL A 26 24.37 -15.18 -21.77
N VAL A 27 24.62 -14.90 -20.49
CA VAL A 27 25.56 -15.68 -19.66
C VAL A 27 25.16 -17.15 -19.63
N ALA A 28 23.87 -17.46 -19.47
CA ALA A 28 23.39 -18.84 -19.46
C ALA A 28 23.74 -19.60 -20.75
N GLU A 29 23.68 -18.94 -21.91
CA GLU A 29 24.08 -19.52 -23.21
C GLU A 29 25.60 -19.71 -23.36
N LEU A 30 26.38 -18.91 -22.64
CA LEU A 30 27.85 -18.96 -22.63
C LEU A 30 28.42 -19.98 -21.64
N LEU A 31 27.58 -20.55 -20.76
CA LEU A 31 28.03 -21.52 -19.77
C LEU A 31 28.64 -22.78 -20.41
N PRO A 32 29.64 -23.40 -19.78
CA PRO A 32 30.22 -24.64 -20.28
C PRO A 32 29.17 -25.74 -20.46
N ARG A 33 29.06 -26.31 -21.66
CA ARG A 33 28.10 -27.41 -21.97
C ARG A 33 28.48 -28.77 -21.39
N ARG A 34 29.72 -28.93 -20.90
CA ARG A 34 30.19 -30.19 -20.29
C ARG A 34 29.96 -30.14 -18.79
N HIS A 35 28.94 -30.85 -18.33
CA HIS A 35 28.69 -31.07 -16.90
C HIS A 35 29.67 -32.11 -16.35
N LYS A 36 30.57 -31.72 -15.44
CA LYS A 36 31.26 -32.67 -14.55
C LYS A 36 30.28 -33.09 -13.44
N ARG A 37 30.30 -34.36 -13.04
CA ARG A 37 29.44 -34.87 -11.95
C ARG A 37 29.74 -34.15 -10.64
N ALA A 38 28.73 -33.97 -9.79
CA ALA A 38 28.87 -33.37 -8.47
C ALA A 38 30.01 -34.03 -7.69
N GLY A 39 30.98 -33.23 -7.30
CA GLY A 39 32.19 -33.58 -6.55
C GLY A 39 32.79 -32.33 -5.91
N ASP A 40 33.95 -32.45 -5.28
CA ASP A 40 34.67 -31.31 -4.69
C ASP A 40 35.01 -30.25 -5.74
N CYS A 41 35.25 -29.02 -5.30
CA CYS A 41 35.70 -27.95 -6.19
C CYS A 41 36.98 -28.37 -6.92
N PRO A 42 37.00 -28.36 -8.27
CA PRO A 42 38.22 -28.64 -9.02
C PRO A 42 39.32 -27.63 -8.67
N ALA A 43 40.56 -28.10 -8.51
CA ALA A 43 41.69 -27.25 -8.11
C ALA A 43 41.96 -26.10 -9.09
N ASP A 44 41.63 -26.28 -10.38
CA ASP A 44 41.72 -25.27 -11.43
C ASP A 44 40.58 -24.25 -11.43
N LEU A 45 39.56 -24.46 -10.60
CA LEU A 45 38.34 -23.64 -10.50
C LEU A 45 38.15 -23.00 -9.12
N GLU A 46 39.16 -23.03 -8.25
CA GLU A 46 39.09 -22.33 -6.97
C GLU A 46 38.76 -20.83 -7.15
N ILE A 47 37.79 -20.34 -6.38
CA ILE A 47 37.39 -18.93 -6.43
C ILE A 47 38.42 -18.11 -5.65
N THR A 48 39.34 -17.51 -6.38
CA THR A 48 40.36 -16.60 -5.85
C THR A 48 39.90 -15.15 -5.85
N GLU A 49 40.65 -14.26 -5.20
CA GLU A 49 40.43 -12.82 -5.25
C GLU A 49 40.41 -12.29 -6.70
N ALA A 50 41.25 -12.84 -7.58
CA ALA A 50 41.27 -12.45 -8.99
C ALA A 50 39.97 -12.84 -9.71
N VAL A 51 39.39 -14.00 -9.38
CA VAL A 51 38.12 -14.47 -9.93
C VAL A 51 36.96 -13.60 -9.43
N LEU A 52 36.92 -13.28 -8.14
CA LEU A 52 35.87 -12.44 -7.54
C LEU A 52 35.84 -11.02 -8.14
N ASN A 53 36.98 -10.54 -8.63
CA ASN A 53 37.13 -9.23 -9.26
C ASN A 53 37.07 -9.26 -10.80
N ASP A 54 36.72 -10.40 -11.42
CA ASP A 54 36.57 -10.49 -12.89
C ASP A 54 35.09 -10.50 -13.29
N ASP A 55 34.69 -9.53 -14.11
CA ASP A 55 33.30 -9.35 -14.57
C ASP A 55 32.76 -10.56 -15.35
N LEU A 56 33.66 -11.40 -15.87
CA LEU A 56 33.31 -12.63 -16.58
C LEU A 56 33.14 -13.85 -15.66
N MET A 57 33.29 -13.69 -14.34
CA MET A 57 33.08 -14.76 -13.35
C MET A 57 31.79 -15.57 -13.59
N PRO A 58 30.63 -14.97 -13.93
CA PRO A 58 29.41 -15.74 -14.19
C PRO A 58 29.54 -16.76 -15.33
N THR A 59 30.47 -16.57 -16.26
CA THR A 59 30.69 -17.50 -17.39
C THR A 59 31.62 -18.67 -17.05
N TYR A 60 32.34 -18.59 -15.93
CA TYR A 60 33.36 -19.58 -15.55
C TYR A 60 32.78 -20.82 -14.88
N TYR A 61 31.61 -20.70 -14.27
CA TYR A 61 31.04 -21.74 -13.42
C TYR A 61 29.62 -22.12 -13.85
N THR A 62 29.40 -23.40 -14.14
CA THR A 62 28.04 -23.94 -14.10
C THR A 62 27.46 -23.83 -12.67
N PRO A 63 26.13 -23.90 -12.48
CA PRO A 63 25.54 -23.86 -11.14
C PRO A 63 26.12 -24.92 -10.18
N GLU A 64 26.38 -26.13 -10.67
CA GLU A 64 26.94 -27.22 -9.88
C GLU A 64 28.39 -26.93 -9.45
N GLU A 65 29.22 -26.42 -10.38
CA GLU A 65 30.61 -26.04 -10.10
C GLU A 65 30.67 -24.85 -9.13
N LEU A 66 29.81 -23.84 -9.34
CA LEU A 66 29.70 -22.69 -8.43
C LEU A 66 29.36 -23.16 -7.01
N ARG A 67 28.41 -24.09 -6.88
CA ARG A 67 28.00 -24.65 -5.58
C ARG A 67 29.15 -25.38 -4.88
N ALA A 68 29.91 -26.18 -5.62
CA ALA A 68 31.07 -26.90 -5.08
C ALA A 68 32.17 -25.93 -4.63
N CYS A 69 32.44 -24.88 -5.41
CA CYS A 69 33.54 -23.95 -5.18
C CYS A 69 33.26 -22.85 -4.16
N LEU A 70 31.99 -22.53 -3.88
CA LEU A 70 31.65 -21.51 -2.88
C LEU A 70 31.83 -21.97 -1.43
N GLN A 71 31.93 -23.28 -1.14
CA GLN A 71 31.82 -23.81 0.23
C GLN A 71 32.83 -23.21 1.23
N ASN A 72 34.03 -22.87 0.77
CA ASN A 72 35.12 -22.35 1.61
C ASN A 72 35.49 -20.89 1.30
N VAL A 73 34.68 -20.19 0.51
CA VAL A 73 34.92 -18.81 0.09
C VAL A 73 34.20 -17.86 1.04
N SER A 74 34.81 -16.73 1.35
CA SER A 74 34.12 -15.61 2.02
C SER A 74 33.78 -14.54 0.98
N LEU A 75 32.52 -14.13 0.92
CA LEU A 75 32.03 -13.10 0.00
C LEU A 75 31.80 -11.73 0.68
N GLU A 76 32.14 -11.62 1.97
CA GLU A 76 31.75 -10.48 2.81
C GLU A 76 32.23 -9.12 2.28
N ASN A 77 33.44 -9.08 1.74
CA ASN A 77 34.04 -7.88 1.17
C ASN A 77 33.62 -7.63 -0.30
N HIS A 78 32.87 -8.56 -0.89
CA HIS A 78 32.51 -8.54 -2.31
C HIS A 78 31.01 -8.45 -2.55
N PHE A 79 30.17 -8.37 -1.51
CA PHE A 79 28.70 -8.30 -1.68
C PHE A 79 28.26 -7.15 -2.59
N SER A 80 28.87 -5.97 -2.47
CA SER A 80 28.56 -4.82 -3.33
C SER A 80 28.86 -5.05 -4.80
N HIS A 81 29.78 -5.97 -5.11
CA HIS A 81 30.22 -6.25 -6.48
C HIS A 81 29.56 -7.52 -7.04
N ILE A 82 29.56 -8.61 -6.28
CA ILE A 82 29.11 -9.93 -6.77
C ILE A 82 27.65 -9.92 -7.21
N PHE A 83 26.79 -9.12 -6.58
CA PHE A 83 25.38 -8.99 -6.96
C PHE A 83 25.17 -8.07 -8.16
N THR A 84 26.18 -7.32 -8.59
CA THR A 84 26.12 -6.56 -9.86
C THR A 84 26.29 -7.48 -11.07
N TYR A 85 26.96 -8.63 -10.88
CA TYR A 85 27.22 -9.55 -11.97
C TYR A 85 25.93 -10.20 -12.53
N PRO A 86 25.88 -10.44 -13.84
CA PRO A 86 24.73 -11.05 -14.51
C PRO A 86 24.73 -12.58 -14.35
N PHE A 87 24.73 -13.06 -13.10
CA PHE A 87 24.49 -14.47 -12.81
C PHE A 87 23.10 -14.89 -13.31
N SER A 88 23.05 -16.06 -13.96
CA SER A 88 21.80 -16.72 -14.36
C SER A 88 20.95 -17.09 -13.14
N ILE A 89 19.64 -17.30 -13.33
CA ILE A 89 18.72 -17.68 -12.24
C ILE A 89 19.21 -18.93 -11.48
N PRO A 90 19.67 -20.02 -12.14
CA PRO A 90 20.24 -21.16 -11.43
C PRO A 90 21.49 -20.83 -10.60
N GLN A 91 22.36 -19.94 -11.06
CA GLN A 91 23.53 -19.49 -10.28
C GLN A 91 23.13 -18.60 -9.10
N LEU A 92 22.12 -17.75 -9.26
CA LEU A 92 21.56 -16.96 -8.16
C LEU A 92 20.92 -17.85 -7.09
N ALA A 93 20.28 -18.96 -7.47
CA ALA A 93 19.78 -19.94 -6.52
C ALA A 93 20.92 -20.60 -5.70
N VAL A 94 22.05 -20.90 -6.34
CA VAL A 94 23.26 -21.40 -5.66
C VAL A 94 23.83 -20.36 -4.69
N LEU A 95 23.91 -19.09 -5.10
CA LEU A 95 24.34 -18.01 -4.20
C LEU A 95 23.38 -17.85 -3.02
N LYS A 96 22.07 -17.92 -3.25
CA LYS A 96 21.06 -17.94 -2.19
C LYS A 96 21.32 -19.09 -1.21
N GLU A 97 21.46 -20.33 -1.69
CA GLU A 97 21.75 -21.50 -0.84
C GLU A 97 23.01 -21.29 0.01
N TYR A 98 24.09 -20.79 -0.59
CA TYR A 98 25.33 -20.45 0.12
C TYR A 98 25.08 -19.42 1.24
N LEU A 99 24.34 -18.35 0.95
CA LEU A 99 24.03 -17.31 1.91
C LEU A 99 23.18 -17.82 3.08
N TYR A 100 22.16 -18.63 2.83
CA TYR A 100 21.33 -19.22 3.89
C TYR A 100 22.14 -20.19 4.77
N LYS A 101 23.10 -20.93 4.19
CA LYS A 101 24.01 -21.77 4.96
C LYS A 101 24.95 -20.94 5.84
N ARG A 102 25.45 -19.81 5.32
CA ARG A 102 26.41 -18.94 6.01
C ARG A 102 25.75 -18.03 7.07
N TYR A 103 24.51 -17.65 6.82
CA TYR A 103 23.72 -16.69 7.60
C TYR A 103 22.32 -17.26 7.88
N PRO A 104 22.22 -18.33 8.70
CA PRO A 104 20.95 -19.05 8.93
C PRO A 104 19.89 -18.20 9.64
N ASN A 105 20.28 -17.10 10.28
CA ASN A 105 19.39 -16.22 11.02
C ASN A 105 19.18 -14.87 10.30
N GLY A 106 19.38 -14.80 8.99
CA GLY A 106 19.25 -13.57 8.21
C GLY A 106 20.57 -12.87 7.91
N PHE A 107 20.51 -11.93 6.97
CA PHE A 107 21.67 -11.37 6.28
C PHE A 107 22.24 -10.11 6.95
N PRO A 108 23.56 -9.87 6.85
CA PRO A 108 24.16 -8.62 7.31
C PRO A 108 23.71 -7.43 6.45
N GLU A 109 23.77 -6.23 7.02
CA GLU A 109 23.30 -4.99 6.38
C GLU A 109 24.01 -4.70 5.05
N SER A 110 25.32 -4.99 4.98
CA SER A 110 26.14 -4.87 3.76
C SER A 110 25.62 -5.75 2.61
N LEU A 111 25.00 -6.88 2.93
CA LEU A 111 24.36 -7.77 1.96
C LEU A 111 22.94 -7.30 1.62
N LEU A 112 22.14 -6.91 2.62
CA LEU A 112 20.74 -6.51 2.43
C LEU A 112 20.60 -5.33 1.46
N ALA A 113 21.51 -4.37 1.52
CA ALA A 113 21.51 -3.22 0.61
C ALA A 113 21.75 -3.60 -0.87
N ASN A 114 22.27 -4.80 -1.15
CA ASN A 114 22.62 -5.30 -2.48
C ASN A 114 21.77 -6.52 -2.89
N LEU A 115 20.67 -6.78 -2.19
CA LEU A 115 19.91 -8.03 -2.33
C LEU A 115 19.02 -8.08 -3.59
N ASN A 116 18.92 -6.99 -4.36
CA ASN A 116 17.99 -6.85 -5.48
C ASN A 116 17.94 -8.07 -6.42
N PRO A 117 19.07 -8.64 -6.87
CA PRO A 117 19.06 -9.81 -7.74
C PRO A 117 18.46 -11.06 -7.13
N LEU A 118 18.51 -11.19 -5.81
CA LEU A 118 18.03 -12.34 -5.06
C LEU A 118 16.57 -12.19 -4.63
N LEU A 119 16.01 -10.97 -4.60
CA LEU A 119 14.63 -10.71 -4.19
C LEU A 119 13.60 -11.62 -4.91
N PRO A 120 13.68 -11.88 -6.23
CA PRO A 120 12.72 -12.76 -6.91
C PRO A 120 12.76 -14.22 -6.42
N LEU A 121 13.84 -14.62 -5.74
CA LEU A 121 14.03 -15.97 -5.23
C LEU A 121 13.67 -16.09 -3.75
N ILE A 122 13.44 -15.00 -3.03
CA ILE A 122 13.15 -14.99 -1.59
C ILE A 122 11.65 -15.01 -1.37
N THR A 123 11.19 -15.77 -0.37
CA THR A 123 9.77 -15.81 0.01
C THR A 123 9.51 -15.09 1.33
N PRO A 124 8.26 -14.62 1.56
CA PRO A 124 7.85 -14.05 2.85
C PRO A 124 8.11 -14.96 4.04
N GLU A 125 7.91 -16.27 3.87
CA GLU A 125 8.12 -17.29 4.91
C GLU A 125 9.59 -17.35 5.31
N GLU A 126 10.51 -17.23 4.35
CA GLU A 126 11.93 -17.20 4.66
C GLU A 126 12.31 -15.94 5.45
N ILE A 127 11.79 -14.77 5.07
CA ILE A 127 12.01 -13.51 5.81
C ILE A 127 11.52 -13.62 7.26
N SER A 128 10.42 -14.34 7.50
CA SER A 128 9.88 -14.54 8.85
C SER A 128 10.85 -15.27 9.79
N THR A 129 11.85 -15.97 9.25
CA THR A 129 12.89 -16.65 10.04
C THR A 129 14.04 -15.73 10.41
N TRP A 130 14.22 -14.60 9.72
CA TRP A 130 15.36 -13.70 9.89
C TRP A 130 15.34 -12.99 11.25
N ARG A 131 16.53 -12.69 11.77
CA ARG A 131 16.75 -11.92 12.99
C ARG A 131 16.83 -10.42 12.64
N MET A 132 15.69 -9.84 12.32
CA MET A 132 15.55 -8.42 11.99
C MET A 132 15.49 -7.58 13.26
N SER A 133 16.63 -7.45 13.95
CA SER A 133 16.68 -6.90 15.32
C SER A 133 17.05 -5.41 15.44
N SER A 134 17.29 -4.71 14.33
CA SER A 134 17.61 -3.28 14.36
C SER A 134 16.88 -2.52 13.26
N ALA A 135 16.62 -1.23 13.51
CA ALA A 135 16.05 -0.34 12.50
C ALA A 135 16.97 -0.22 11.28
N ASP A 136 18.30 -0.23 11.48
CA ASP A 136 19.29 -0.15 10.41
C ASP A 136 19.23 -1.38 9.49
N THR A 137 19.01 -2.57 10.04
CA THR A 137 18.84 -3.80 9.26
C THR A 137 17.54 -3.78 8.45
N LEU A 138 16.43 -3.34 9.05
CA LEU A 138 15.18 -3.12 8.32
C LEU A 138 15.37 -2.08 7.20
N ALA A 139 16.05 -0.96 7.51
CA ALA A 139 16.31 0.11 6.56
C ALA A 139 17.18 -0.34 5.39
N ALA A 140 18.24 -1.11 5.66
CA ALA A 140 19.10 -1.69 4.63
C ALA A 140 18.29 -2.59 3.68
N PHE A 141 17.37 -3.41 4.21
CA PHE A 141 16.49 -4.24 3.40
C PHE A 141 15.47 -3.42 2.61
N LEU A 142 14.74 -2.49 3.21
CA LEU A 142 13.74 -1.68 2.51
C LEU A 142 14.36 -0.76 1.44
N LYS A 143 15.62 -0.33 1.64
CA LYS A 143 16.39 0.42 0.65
C LYS A 143 16.63 -0.36 -0.65
N SER A 144 16.65 -1.69 -0.59
CA SER A 144 16.71 -2.58 -1.76
C SER A 144 15.44 -2.53 -2.64
N GLN A 145 14.41 -1.80 -2.17
CA GLN A 145 13.09 -1.68 -2.77
C GLN A 145 12.42 -3.04 -3.03
N PRO A 146 12.27 -3.88 -1.99
CA PRO A 146 11.63 -5.17 -2.15
C PRO A 146 10.17 -5.04 -2.59
N PRO A 147 9.62 -6.07 -3.29
CA PRO A 147 8.19 -6.18 -3.54
C PRO A 147 7.39 -6.08 -2.23
N ASP A 148 6.17 -5.54 -2.33
CA ASP A 148 5.33 -5.24 -1.17
C ASP A 148 5.11 -6.45 -0.24
N SER A 149 5.02 -7.67 -0.79
CA SER A 149 4.89 -8.91 0.01
C SER A 149 6.11 -9.18 0.89
N LEU A 150 7.32 -8.94 0.38
CA LEU A 150 8.56 -9.11 1.12
C LEU A 150 8.79 -7.95 2.10
N ALA A 151 8.47 -6.72 1.69
CA ALA A 151 8.52 -5.56 2.57
C ALA A 151 7.58 -5.73 3.78
N SER A 152 6.34 -6.17 3.55
CA SER A 152 5.37 -6.44 4.61
C SER A 152 5.86 -7.55 5.55
N ALA A 153 6.41 -8.64 5.02
CA ALA A 153 6.98 -9.71 5.84
C ALA A 153 8.14 -9.24 6.71
N ALA A 154 9.01 -8.37 6.19
CA ALA A 154 10.12 -7.77 6.92
C ALA A 154 9.64 -6.85 8.04
N ILE A 155 8.74 -5.91 7.74
CA ILE A 155 8.17 -4.97 8.72
C ILE A 155 7.46 -5.75 9.83
N LYS A 156 6.62 -6.73 9.46
CA LYS A 156 5.94 -7.61 10.40
C LYS A 156 6.93 -8.33 11.31
N ARG A 157 7.97 -8.95 10.72
CA ARG A 157 9.00 -9.66 11.47
C ARG A 157 9.74 -8.74 12.45
N TYR A 158 10.08 -7.53 12.03
CA TYR A 158 10.72 -6.53 12.87
C TYR A 158 9.85 -6.20 14.10
N VAL A 159 8.55 -5.96 13.91
CA VAL A 159 7.61 -5.64 15.00
C VAL A 159 7.36 -6.86 15.89
N GLU A 160 7.21 -8.07 15.34
CA GLU A 160 7.02 -9.33 16.10
C GLU A 160 8.19 -9.65 17.03
N LEU A 161 9.40 -9.22 16.68
CA LEU A 161 10.58 -9.32 17.54
C LEU A 161 10.58 -8.28 18.69
N GLY A 162 9.53 -7.48 18.83
CA GLY A 162 9.36 -6.49 19.88
C GLY A 162 10.09 -5.17 19.62
N ASN A 163 10.56 -4.94 18.39
CA ASN A 163 11.23 -3.69 18.05
C ASN A 163 10.20 -2.56 17.85
N ALA A 164 10.54 -1.37 18.35
CA ALA A 164 9.71 -0.19 18.16
C ALA A 164 9.89 0.39 16.75
N LEU A 165 8.80 0.86 16.15
CA LEU A 165 8.83 1.68 14.94
C LEU A 165 9.31 3.10 15.28
N ASN A 166 10.61 3.21 15.56
CA ASN A 166 11.31 4.46 15.87
C ASN A 166 11.48 5.33 14.60
N PRO A 167 12.00 6.57 14.71
CA PRO A 167 12.16 7.45 13.55
C PRO A 167 12.94 6.81 12.39
N THR A 168 14.06 6.13 12.66
CA THR A 168 14.87 5.46 11.63
C THR A 168 14.06 4.39 10.87
N ALA A 169 13.29 3.57 11.60
CA ALA A 169 12.44 2.54 10.98
C ALA A 169 11.30 3.17 10.17
N LEU A 170 10.67 4.22 10.70
CA LEU A 170 9.59 4.94 10.02
C LEU A 170 10.07 5.65 8.76
N ASP A 171 11.25 6.27 8.78
CA ASP A 171 11.85 6.90 7.60
C ASP A 171 12.17 5.86 6.52
N ALA A 172 12.65 4.68 6.92
CA ALA A 172 12.90 3.58 6.00
C ALA A 172 11.61 3.01 5.38
N ILE A 173 10.54 2.92 6.16
CA ILE A 173 9.21 2.56 5.67
C ILE A 173 8.73 3.62 4.67
N GLY A 174 8.81 4.88 5.07
CA GLY A 174 8.48 6.06 4.27
C GLY A 174 7.12 5.99 3.58
N THR A 175 6.91 6.86 2.60
CA THR A 175 5.71 6.87 1.75
C THR A 175 5.50 5.56 0.99
N ARG A 176 6.58 4.85 0.65
CA ARG A 176 6.50 3.64 -0.18
C ARG A 176 5.80 2.49 0.54
N TYR A 177 6.10 2.29 1.82
CA TYR A 177 5.66 1.11 2.55
C TYR A 177 4.68 1.42 3.69
N VAL A 178 4.44 2.69 4.04
CA VAL A 178 3.52 3.07 5.14
C VAL A 178 2.11 2.50 4.96
N CYS A 179 1.62 2.36 3.73
CA CYS A 179 0.29 1.81 3.46
C CYS A 179 0.22 0.28 3.58
N LEU A 180 1.36 -0.41 3.76
CA LEU A 180 1.40 -1.85 3.98
C LEU A 180 1.22 -2.22 5.45
N LEU A 181 1.35 -1.26 6.36
CA LEU A 181 1.25 -1.50 7.79
C LEU A 181 -0.19 -1.85 8.16
N ASN A 182 -0.36 -2.96 8.88
CA ASN A 182 -1.66 -3.35 9.43
C ASN A 182 -1.99 -2.59 10.72
N ALA A 183 -3.22 -2.76 11.23
CA ALA A 183 -3.67 -2.07 12.44
C ALA A 183 -2.80 -2.34 13.68
N THR A 184 -2.23 -3.55 13.80
CA THR A 184 -1.33 -3.91 14.91
C THR A 184 0.00 -3.17 14.81
N GLU A 185 0.60 -3.13 13.61
CA GLU A 185 1.86 -2.42 13.35
C GLU A 185 1.68 -0.90 13.50
N LEU A 186 0.60 -0.33 12.96
CA LEU A 186 0.25 1.08 13.16
C LEU A 186 0.01 1.40 14.64
N GLY A 187 -0.63 0.48 15.37
CA GLY A 187 -0.85 0.58 16.81
C GLY A 187 0.45 0.60 17.62
N ALA A 188 1.49 -0.09 17.14
CA ALA A 188 2.81 -0.18 17.77
C ALA A 188 3.68 1.08 17.56
N ILE A 189 3.28 2.01 16.70
CA ILE A 189 3.98 3.30 16.54
C ILE A 189 3.86 4.10 17.84
N ASP A 190 4.99 4.44 18.44
CA ASP A 190 5.06 5.39 19.55
C ASP A 190 4.88 6.81 19.00
N PRO A 191 3.86 7.59 19.42
CA PRO A 191 3.55 8.89 18.83
C PRO A 191 4.75 9.85 18.70
N PRO A 192 5.62 10.03 19.71
CA PRO A 192 6.81 10.87 19.60
C PRO A 192 7.72 10.54 18.40
N SER A 193 7.74 9.31 17.92
CA SER A 193 8.54 8.90 16.76
C SER A 193 8.12 9.62 15.47
N LEU A 194 6.85 10.00 15.34
CA LEU A 194 6.34 10.77 14.19
C LEU A 194 6.86 12.21 14.14
N ARG A 195 7.46 12.73 15.22
CA ARG A 195 8.05 14.09 15.22
C ARG A 195 9.30 14.20 14.36
N LEU A 196 9.98 13.08 14.15
CA LEU A 196 11.27 13.00 13.45
C LEU A 196 11.16 12.18 12.16
N ALA A 197 9.99 11.63 11.86
CA ALA A 197 9.76 10.83 10.66
C ALA A 197 8.96 11.62 9.62
N SER A 198 9.28 11.43 8.34
CA SER A 198 8.54 12.03 7.23
C SER A 198 7.70 10.99 6.49
N LEU A 199 6.41 10.91 6.82
CA LEU A 199 5.46 9.99 6.17
C LEU A 199 4.41 10.76 5.36
N ASP A 200 4.10 10.24 4.17
CA ASP A 200 2.95 10.68 3.37
C ASP A 200 1.94 9.53 3.23
N PRO A 201 0.84 9.55 4.00
CA PRO A 201 -0.20 8.53 3.93
C PRO A 201 -1.30 8.84 2.89
N SER A 202 -1.10 9.81 1.98
CA SER A 202 -2.12 10.28 1.05
C SER A 202 -2.72 9.17 0.17
N ALA A 203 -1.92 8.18 -0.22
CA ALA A 203 -2.34 7.02 -1.01
C ALA A 203 -2.95 5.88 -0.19
N CYS A 204 -2.87 5.93 1.15
CA CYS A 204 -3.32 4.83 1.99
C CYS A 204 -4.84 4.73 2.12
N SER A 205 -5.30 3.58 2.62
CA SER A 205 -6.69 3.37 3.00
C SER A 205 -7.15 4.41 4.04
N GLN A 206 -8.46 4.66 4.09
CA GLN A 206 -9.02 5.58 5.07
C GLN A 206 -8.78 5.12 6.51
N GLU A 207 -8.76 3.81 6.76
CA GLU A 207 -8.45 3.23 8.07
C GLU A 207 -7.02 3.55 8.50
N THR A 208 -6.04 3.33 7.61
CA THR A 208 -4.63 3.67 7.85
C THR A 208 -4.46 5.17 8.12
N LYS A 209 -5.11 6.03 7.32
CA LYS A 209 -5.10 7.49 7.54
C LYS A 209 -5.67 7.86 8.90
N ASN A 210 -6.79 7.27 9.32
CA ASN A 210 -7.40 7.53 10.62
C ASN A 210 -6.45 7.18 11.77
N LEU A 211 -5.82 6.00 11.72
CA LEU A 211 -4.89 5.56 12.77
C LEU A 211 -3.65 6.46 12.84
N LEU A 212 -3.04 6.77 11.70
CA LEU A 212 -1.88 7.66 11.64
C LEU A 212 -2.22 9.08 12.10
N TYR A 213 -3.40 9.59 11.78
CA TYR A 213 -3.85 10.89 12.29
C TYR A 213 -3.95 10.91 13.81
N GLN A 214 -4.51 9.87 14.45
CA GLN A 214 -4.58 9.82 15.92
C GLN A 214 -3.17 9.82 16.54
N LYS A 215 -2.26 9.01 15.98
CA LYS A 215 -0.86 8.99 16.43
C LYS A 215 -0.18 10.36 16.25
N ALA A 216 -0.37 11.01 15.10
CA ALA A 216 0.20 12.33 14.85
C ALA A 216 -0.38 13.39 15.80
N LYS A 217 -1.69 13.36 16.06
CA LYS A 217 -2.35 14.28 16.99
C LYS A 217 -1.77 14.15 18.40
N GLU A 218 -1.56 12.92 18.87
CA GLU A 218 -0.89 12.65 20.15
C GLU A 218 0.55 13.16 20.14
N ALA A 219 1.30 12.87 19.08
CA ALA A 219 2.69 13.28 18.89
C ALA A 219 2.85 14.80 19.01
N PHE A 220 1.95 15.57 18.42
CA PHE A 220 2.04 17.04 18.33
C PHE A 220 1.15 17.78 19.33
N SER A 221 0.48 17.08 20.25
CA SER A 221 -0.47 17.65 21.22
C SER A 221 0.08 18.85 22.02
N GLY A 222 1.35 18.80 22.43
CA GLY A 222 2.02 19.89 23.15
C GLY A 222 2.21 21.17 22.33
N GLN A 223 2.08 21.10 21.00
CA GLN A 223 2.25 22.23 20.09
C GLN A 223 0.92 22.81 19.60
N HIS A 224 -0.23 22.28 20.04
CA HIS A 224 -1.56 22.68 19.55
C HIS A 224 -1.86 24.19 19.65
N HIS A 225 -1.19 24.91 20.54
CA HIS A 225 -1.36 26.36 20.72
C HIS A 225 -0.43 27.20 19.81
N LEU A 226 0.45 26.55 19.05
CA LEU A 226 1.43 27.21 18.19
C LEU A 226 0.91 27.25 16.75
N PRO A 227 1.15 28.34 15.99
CA PRO A 227 0.79 28.41 14.57
C PRO A 227 1.38 27.26 13.74
N ALA A 228 2.55 26.75 14.11
CA ALA A 228 3.22 25.64 13.44
C ALA A 228 2.49 24.28 13.58
N TYR A 229 1.49 24.15 14.46
CA TYR A 229 0.76 22.90 14.66
C TYR A 229 0.11 22.38 13.38
N TYR A 230 -0.48 23.29 12.60
CA TYR A 230 -1.11 22.94 11.34
C TYR A 230 -0.12 22.30 10.36
N GLU A 231 1.08 22.86 10.21
CA GLU A 231 2.12 22.34 9.32
C GLU A 231 2.57 20.93 9.71
N LEU A 232 2.66 20.66 11.02
CA LEU A 232 3.06 19.36 11.55
C LEU A 232 2.01 18.27 11.33
N ILE A 233 0.73 18.63 11.41
CA ILE A 233 -0.37 17.66 11.26
C ILE A 233 -0.84 17.52 9.80
N LEU A 234 -0.47 18.47 8.93
CA LEU A 234 -0.90 18.57 7.54
C LEU A 234 -0.84 17.24 6.76
N PRO A 235 0.26 16.46 6.79
CA PRO A 235 0.34 15.20 6.04
C PRO A 235 -0.72 14.16 6.45
N TYR A 236 -1.23 14.26 7.68
CA TYR A 236 -2.12 13.28 8.28
C TYR A 236 -3.59 13.70 8.26
N LEU A 237 -3.92 14.94 7.83
CA LEU A 237 -5.28 15.49 7.89
C LEU A 237 -6.33 14.69 7.11
N GLY A 238 -5.91 13.87 6.14
CA GLY A 238 -6.79 12.92 5.47
C GLY A 238 -7.49 11.94 6.44
N GLY A 239 -6.98 11.75 7.66
CA GLY A 239 -7.59 10.94 8.72
C GLY A 239 -8.36 11.71 9.79
N ALA A 240 -8.40 13.05 9.72
CA ALA A 240 -8.91 13.90 10.79
C ALA A 240 -10.43 13.78 10.97
N PRO A 241 -10.93 13.62 12.21
CA PRO A 241 -12.35 13.65 12.49
C PRO A 241 -12.92 15.07 12.42
N ALA A 242 -14.23 15.17 12.16
CA ALA A 242 -14.92 16.45 12.05
C ALA A 242 -14.69 17.36 13.25
N VAL A 243 -14.67 16.80 14.48
CA VAL A 243 -14.42 17.58 15.70
C VAL A 243 -13.08 18.30 15.67
N ASP A 244 -12.04 17.68 15.12
CA ASP A 244 -10.70 18.27 15.07
C ASP A 244 -10.59 19.28 13.92
N LEU A 245 -11.23 19.02 12.78
CA LEU A 245 -11.35 20.00 11.70
C LEU A 245 -12.12 21.26 12.15
N LYS A 246 -13.15 21.10 12.97
CA LYS A 246 -13.89 22.22 13.57
C LYS A 246 -13.04 23.02 14.55
N ALA A 247 -12.15 22.36 15.29
CA ALA A 247 -11.18 23.06 16.12
C ALA A 247 -10.22 23.88 15.25
N LEU A 248 -9.60 23.25 14.24
CA LEU A 248 -8.67 23.90 13.30
C LEU A 248 -9.29 25.07 12.54
N SER A 249 -10.60 25.04 12.27
CA SER A 249 -11.31 26.15 11.61
C SER A 249 -11.26 27.48 12.38
N LYS A 250 -10.86 27.46 13.65
CA LYS A 250 -10.76 28.64 14.52
C LYS A 250 -9.34 29.22 14.56
N ASP A 251 -8.38 28.55 13.94
CA ASP A 251 -6.95 28.84 14.07
C ASP A 251 -6.36 29.51 12.82
N ASP A 252 -7.20 30.00 11.89
CA ASP A 252 -6.81 30.72 10.66
C ASP A 252 -5.72 30.01 9.83
N VAL A 253 -5.84 28.68 9.67
CA VAL A 253 -4.80 27.82 9.10
C VAL A 253 -4.55 27.99 7.59
N ASN A 254 -5.44 28.70 6.88
CA ASN A 254 -5.35 28.92 5.43
C ASN A 254 -5.09 27.61 4.65
N MET A 255 -5.93 26.61 4.89
CA MET A 255 -5.81 25.29 4.27
C MET A 255 -5.90 25.37 2.74
N ASN A 256 -5.00 24.67 2.05
CA ASN A 256 -5.08 24.57 0.60
C ASN A 256 -6.33 23.77 0.19
N VAL A 257 -7.03 24.21 -0.85
CA VAL A 257 -8.20 23.47 -1.36
C VAL A 257 -7.82 22.06 -1.82
N THR A 258 -6.60 21.83 -2.30
CA THR A 258 -6.10 20.49 -2.63
C THR A 258 -6.00 19.59 -1.41
N THR A 259 -5.63 20.12 -0.24
CA THR A 259 -5.71 19.39 1.04
C THR A 259 -7.17 19.17 1.43
N PHE A 260 -8.01 20.21 1.33
CA PHE A 260 -9.43 20.14 1.70
C PHE A 260 -10.17 19.01 0.97
N VAL A 261 -9.95 18.86 -0.34
CA VAL A 261 -10.60 17.81 -1.14
C VAL A 261 -10.07 16.39 -0.86
N THR A 262 -8.95 16.27 -0.15
CA THR A 262 -8.38 14.98 0.29
C THR A 262 -8.81 14.57 1.71
N LEU A 263 -9.49 15.47 2.44
CA LEU A 263 -10.03 15.17 3.76
C LEU A 263 -11.03 14.02 3.68
N ARG A 264 -11.13 13.24 4.75
CA ARG A 264 -12.09 12.13 4.78
C ARG A 264 -13.51 12.62 4.62
N ARG A 265 -14.21 12.02 3.66
CA ARG A 265 -15.55 12.42 3.23
C ARG A 265 -16.51 12.57 4.40
N GLU A 266 -16.56 11.58 5.29
CA GLU A 266 -17.47 11.61 6.44
C GLU A 266 -17.27 12.84 7.31
N SER A 267 -16.03 13.32 7.48
CA SER A 267 -15.78 14.50 8.31
C SER A 267 -16.07 15.80 7.59
N LEU A 268 -15.80 15.87 6.29
CA LEU A 268 -16.18 17.01 5.44
C LEU A 268 -17.70 17.26 5.48
N MET A 269 -18.51 16.21 5.40
CA MET A 269 -19.98 16.36 5.36
C MET A 269 -20.57 16.97 6.64
N TYR A 270 -19.84 16.96 7.77
CA TYR A 270 -20.29 17.56 9.03
C TYR A 270 -19.84 19.01 9.24
N LEU A 271 -19.12 19.59 8.28
CA LEU A 271 -18.65 20.98 8.34
C LEU A 271 -19.71 21.94 7.82
N THR A 272 -19.90 23.06 8.53
CA THR A 272 -20.76 24.17 8.11
C THR A 272 -20.01 25.11 7.14
N PRO A 273 -20.70 25.97 6.38
CA PRO A 273 -20.07 26.99 5.54
C PRO A 273 -19.06 27.86 6.31
N ARG A 274 -19.40 28.27 7.54
CA ARG A 274 -18.50 29.07 8.39
C ARG A 274 -17.24 28.31 8.81
N GLU A 275 -17.36 27.02 9.13
CA GLU A 275 -16.20 26.19 9.46
C GLU A 275 -15.31 25.96 8.22
N VAL A 276 -15.90 25.79 7.03
CA VAL A 276 -15.13 25.72 5.76
C VAL A 276 -14.43 27.05 5.45
N GLN A 277 -15.09 28.19 5.69
CA GLN A 277 -14.48 29.51 5.59
C GLN A 277 -13.27 29.65 6.52
N GLY A 278 -13.39 29.24 7.78
CA GLY A 278 -12.29 29.29 8.76
C GLY A 278 -11.13 28.36 8.41
N LEU A 279 -11.41 27.17 7.88
CA LEU A 279 -10.36 26.25 7.41
C LEU A 279 -9.60 26.81 6.20
N LEU A 280 -10.31 27.26 5.16
CA LEU A 280 -9.68 27.67 3.91
C LEU A 280 -9.07 29.07 3.99
N GLY A 281 -9.61 29.96 4.83
CA GLY A 281 -9.13 31.32 5.01
C GLY A 281 -8.97 32.05 3.67
N MET A 282 -7.76 32.53 3.38
CA MET A 282 -7.45 33.21 2.13
C MET A 282 -7.63 32.36 0.86
N ASN A 283 -7.64 31.03 0.99
CA ASN A 283 -7.81 30.10 -0.13
C ASN A 283 -9.29 29.81 -0.45
N LEU A 284 -10.24 30.34 0.33
CA LEU A 284 -11.67 30.13 0.13
C LEU A 284 -12.15 30.42 -1.31
N PRO A 285 -11.70 31.49 -2.00
CA PRO A 285 -12.13 31.77 -3.38
C PRO A 285 -11.81 30.64 -4.37
N GLU A 286 -10.79 29.83 -4.10
CA GLU A 286 -10.44 28.71 -4.98
C GLU A 286 -11.45 27.57 -4.92
N LEU A 287 -12.25 27.48 -3.84
CA LEU A 287 -13.26 26.44 -3.65
C LEU A 287 -14.30 26.41 -4.79
N ALA A 288 -14.61 27.58 -5.37
CA ALA A 288 -15.54 27.71 -6.50
C ALA A 288 -15.12 26.88 -7.71
N ARG A 289 -13.80 26.69 -7.94
CA ARG A 289 -13.28 25.86 -9.05
C ARG A 289 -13.56 24.36 -8.86
N TRP A 290 -13.92 23.96 -7.65
CA TRP A 290 -14.18 22.57 -7.27
C TRP A 290 -15.65 22.28 -7.06
N GLN A 291 -16.56 23.25 -7.21
CA GLN A 291 -17.98 23.13 -6.87
C GLN A 291 -18.69 21.95 -7.56
N ASP A 292 -18.25 21.56 -8.77
CA ASP A 292 -18.85 20.47 -9.55
C ASP A 292 -18.19 19.11 -9.29
N ARG A 293 -17.15 19.06 -8.45
CA ARG A 293 -16.33 17.86 -8.18
C ARG A 293 -16.59 17.35 -6.77
N SER A 294 -16.67 16.03 -6.63
CA SER A 294 -16.62 15.38 -5.32
C SER A 294 -15.24 15.62 -4.66
N PRO A 295 -15.16 15.85 -3.33
CA PRO A 295 -16.25 15.85 -2.36
C PRO A 295 -16.99 17.19 -2.20
N VAL A 296 -16.51 18.28 -2.81
CA VAL A 296 -17.03 19.65 -2.62
C VAL A 296 -18.49 19.78 -3.05
N ARG A 297 -18.83 19.26 -4.24
CA ARG A 297 -20.21 19.24 -4.74
C ARG A 297 -21.19 18.61 -3.76
N ASP A 298 -20.78 17.48 -3.18
CA ASP A 298 -21.65 16.72 -2.30
C ASP A 298 -21.80 17.42 -0.95
N TRP A 299 -20.76 18.11 -0.48
CA TRP A 299 -20.84 19.00 0.68
C TRP A 299 -21.78 20.19 0.43
N ILE A 300 -21.70 20.85 -0.73
CA ILE A 300 -22.57 21.97 -1.14
C ILE A 300 -24.05 21.57 -1.07
N GLN A 301 -24.38 20.39 -1.59
CA GLN A 301 -25.76 19.87 -1.63
C GLN A 301 -26.37 19.63 -0.24
N LEU A 302 -25.54 19.52 0.81
CA LEU A 302 -26.01 19.38 2.19
C LEU A 302 -26.26 20.73 2.88
N GLN A 303 -25.77 21.84 2.32
CA GLN A 303 -25.89 23.16 2.92
C GLN A 303 -27.13 23.90 2.42
N ARG A 304 -27.57 24.93 3.15
CA ARG A 304 -28.59 25.87 2.64
C ARG A 304 -27.93 26.87 1.69
N GLN A 305 -28.61 27.20 0.60
CA GLN A 305 -28.09 28.19 -0.34
C GLN A 305 -27.82 29.54 0.34
N SER A 306 -28.68 29.98 1.27
CA SER A 306 -28.50 31.22 2.03
C SER A 306 -27.26 31.24 2.95
N GLU A 307 -26.80 30.07 3.41
CA GLU A 307 -25.57 29.95 4.20
C GLU A 307 -24.33 29.90 3.30
N LEU A 308 -24.44 29.31 2.11
CA LEU A 308 -23.40 29.34 1.09
C LEU A 308 -23.19 30.76 0.53
N ASP A 309 -24.27 31.52 0.35
CA ASP A 309 -24.21 32.90 -0.17
C ASP A 309 -23.44 33.84 0.77
N GLN A 310 -23.45 33.57 2.09
CA GLN A 310 -22.64 34.29 3.09
C GLN A 310 -21.13 34.12 2.89
N LEU A 311 -20.70 33.11 2.14
CA LEU A 311 -19.29 32.91 1.82
C LEU A 311 -18.79 33.87 0.72
N HIS A 312 -19.70 34.50 -0.04
CA HIS A 312 -19.38 35.46 -1.10
C HIS A 312 -18.40 34.94 -2.19
N VAL A 313 -18.39 33.62 -2.43
CA VAL A 313 -17.54 32.96 -3.44
C VAL A 313 -18.33 32.34 -4.60
N GLY A 314 -19.64 32.60 -4.69
CA GLY A 314 -20.47 32.20 -5.83
C GLY A 314 -20.77 30.69 -5.90
N LEU A 315 -20.76 29.99 -4.77
CA LEU A 315 -21.15 28.57 -4.71
C LEU A 315 -22.66 28.43 -4.92
N THR A 316 -23.07 27.49 -5.77
CA THR A 316 -24.49 27.24 -6.08
C THR A 316 -24.80 25.75 -6.00
N GLY A 317 -26.07 25.41 -5.75
CA GLY A 317 -26.54 24.02 -5.67
C GLY A 317 -26.84 23.54 -4.24
N GLY A 318 -26.90 24.48 -3.28
CA GLY A 318 -27.42 24.20 -1.95
C GLY A 318 -28.92 23.95 -1.94
N THR A 319 -29.42 23.45 -0.81
CA THR A 319 -30.86 23.27 -0.57
C THR A 319 -31.59 24.61 -0.56
N GLN A 320 -32.78 24.64 -1.16
CA GLN A 320 -33.64 25.82 -1.19
C GLN A 320 -34.39 25.97 0.15
N GLU A 321 -34.60 27.21 0.58
CA GLU A 321 -35.42 27.50 1.74
C GLU A 321 -36.91 27.30 1.42
N GLY A 322 -37.63 26.56 2.26
CA GLY A 322 -39.08 26.69 2.35
C GLY A 322 -39.98 25.74 1.54
N TYR A 323 -39.50 24.64 0.97
CA TYR A 323 -40.40 23.64 0.36
C TYR A 323 -40.58 22.40 1.24
N ILE A 324 -41.79 22.25 1.80
CA ILE A 324 -42.29 20.96 2.27
C ILE A 324 -42.51 20.10 1.01
N ASN A 325 -41.85 18.94 0.91
CA ASN A 325 -42.29 17.89 0.00
C ASN A 325 -43.65 17.39 0.49
N ILE A 326 -44.74 18.05 0.08
CA ILE A 326 -46.08 17.51 0.23
C ILE A 326 -46.16 16.37 -0.78
N VAL A 327 -45.81 15.16 -0.32
CA VAL A 327 -46.27 13.94 -0.99
C VAL A 327 -47.77 13.94 -0.81
N THR A 328 -48.51 14.52 -1.75
CA THR A 328 -49.95 14.30 -1.84
C THR A 328 -50.15 12.80 -1.95
N PRO A 329 -50.81 12.13 -0.98
CA PRO A 329 -51.16 10.74 -1.13
C PRO A 329 -51.98 10.63 -2.41
N LYS A 330 -51.53 9.82 -3.37
CA LYS A 330 -52.41 9.37 -4.45
C LYS A 330 -53.47 8.50 -3.79
N PHE A 331 -54.59 9.11 -3.41
CA PHE A 331 -55.79 8.35 -3.16
C PHE A 331 -56.16 7.65 -4.47
N PRO A 332 -56.36 6.33 -4.48
CA PRO A 332 -56.82 5.64 -5.66
C PRO A 332 -58.15 6.27 -6.11
N ALA A 333 -58.27 6.51 -7.42
CA ALA A 333 -59.49 7.02 -8.00
C ALA A 333 -60.67 6.13 -7.55
N THR A 334 -61.72 6.76 -7.03
CA THR A 334 -62.98 6.10 -6.70
C THR A 334 -63.47 5.38 -7.94
N SER A 335 -63.44 4.05 -7.91
CA SER A 335 -63.96 3.20 -8.96
C SER A 335 -65.46 3.46 -9.09
N SER A 336 -65.85 4.16 -10.14
CA SER A 336 -67.23 4.25 -10.61
C SER A 336 -67.60 2.92 -11.26
N ALA A 337 -67.82 1.88 -10.44
CA ALA A 337 -68.43 0.63 -10.89
C ALA A 337 -69.97 0.75 -10.82
N PRO A 338 -70.70 0.43 -11.90
CA PRO A 338 -72.16 0.44 -11.85
C PRO A 338 -72.66 -0.74 -11.01
N LEU A 339 -73.54 -0.45 -10.05
CA LEU A 339 -74.32 -1.42 -9.30
C LEU A 339 -75.25 -2.18 -10.27
N GLY A 340 -74.81 -3.35 -10.73
CA GLY A 340 -75.64 -4.14 -11.65
C GLY A 340 -75.00 -5.43 -12.11
N ALA A 341 -74.62 -6.33 -11.18
CA ALA A 341 -74.50 -7.78 -11.41
C ALA A 341 -74.11 -8.57 -10.14
N VAL A 342 -74.49 -8.11 -8.93
CA VAL A 342 -74.41 -8.93 -7.70
C VAL A 342 -75.81 -9.46 -7.39
N ALA A 343 -76.33 -10.23 -8.32
CA ALA A 343 -77.45 -11.13 -8.14
C ALA A 343 -77.29 -12.18 -9.25
N MET A 344 -77.43 -13.46 -8.92
CA MET A 344 -77.33 -14.63 -9.82
C MET A 344 -75.99 -15.40 -9.90
N ALA A 345 -75.16 -15.37 -8.85
CA ALA A 345 -74.07 -16.36 -8.70
C ALA A 345 -74.07 -17.12 -7.36
N PHE A 346 -75.19 -17.08 -6.61
CA PHE A 346 -75.35 -17.81 -5.34
C PHE A 346 -76.29 -19.03 -5.42
N HIS A 347 -76.66 -19.48 -6.63
CA HIS A 347 -77.60 -20.61 -6.81
C HIS A 347 -76.96 -21.95 -7.20
N LEU A 348 -75.64 -22.10 -7.19
CA LEU A 348 -75.00 -23.38 -7.57
C LEU A 348 -74.09 -24.00 -6.49
N LEU A 349 -74.02 -23.40 -5.30
CA LEU A 349 -73.25 -23.93 -4.17
C LEU A 349 -73.96 -25.01 -3.30
N PRO A 350 -75.30 -25.18 -3.27
CA PRO A 350 -75.90 -26.27 -2.48
C PRO A 350 -75.89 -27.64 -3.16
N ALA A 351 -75.73 -27.71 -4.50
CA ALA A 351 -75.85 -28.96 -5.24
C ALA A 351 -74.56 -29.79 -5.31
N LEU A 352 -73.40 -29.18 -5.03
CA LEU A 352 -72.08 -29.83 -5.09
C LEU A 352 -71.63 -30.44 -3.74
N LEU A 353 -72.32 -30.14 -2.64
CA LEU A 353 -72.01 -30.64 -1.30
C LEU A 353 -72.78 -31.92 -0.89
N LEU A 354 -73.80 -32.32 -1.65
CA LEU A 354 -74.59 -33.55 -1.37
C LEU A 354 -74.10 -34.78 -2.15
N SER A 355 -73.32 -34.63 -3.22
CA SER A 355 -72.74 -35.76 -3.97
C SER A 355 -71.46 -36.32 -3.35
N LEU A 356 -70.78 -35.56 -2.48
CA LEU A 356 -69.56 -35.99 -1.78
C LEU A 356 -69.81 -36.77 -0.48
N LEU A 357 -71.05 -36.79 0.05
CA LEU A 357 -71.38 -37.52 1.29
C LEU A 357 -71.89 -38.96 1.07
N VAL A 358 -72.21 -39.36 -0.17
CA VAL A 358 -72.74 -40.72 -0.47
C VAL A 358 -71.64 -41.70 -0.91
N VAL A 359 -70.44 -41.21 -1.27
CA VAL A 359 -69.30 -42.08 -1.62
C VAL A 359 -68.50 -42.54 -0.38
N SER A 360 -68.68 -41.88 0.76
CA SER A 360 -67.97 -42.20 2.02
C SER A 360 -68.74 -43.11 2.99
N VAL A 361 -69.86 -43.72 2.57
CA VAL A 361 -70.63 -44.68 3.40
C VAL A 361 -70.64 -46.10 2.80
N LEU A 362 -69.91 -46.36 1.71
CA LEU A 362 -69.79 -47.69 1.08
C LEU A 362 -68.34 -48.06 0.70
N SER A 363 -67.37 -47.70 1.54
CA SER A 363 -66.02 -48.30 1.55
C SER A 363 -65.49 -48.44 2.96
#